data_AF-A0AAW2VCS0-F1
#
_entry.id   AF-A0AAW2VCS0-F1
#
_cell.length_a   1.000
_cell.length_b   1.000
_cell.length_c   1.000
_cell.angle_alpha   90.00
_cell.angle_beta   90.00
_cell.angle_gamma   90.00
#
_symmetry.space_group_name_H-M   'P 1'
#
loop_
_entity.id
_entity.type
_entity.pdbx_description
1 polymer ?
#
loop_
_entity_poly.entity_id
_entity_poly.type
_entity_poly.pdbx_seq_one_letter_code
_entity_poly.pdbx_strand_id
1 'polypeptide(L)'
;MRAPVVTQQYLRNLFFSVPPAPATPFPSNAMIEAADEEPFNPLLTDIHHHLQSLSESIAHVQILKGKWSLITTKLITLQNRLFDLSIPAAAAENPLSADLLRSLSATCSAASSLAAICLSPTPPGGKLKTQSEVDSLFAKLDAHINDLEVLFKSGVLSENAAVPLPAIVSSSRR
;
A
#
# COMPACT_ATOMS: atom_id res chain seq x y z
N MET A 1 -2.71 10.32 42.33
CA MET A 1 -4.02 10.95 42.05
C MET A 1 -3.78 11.94 40.92
N ARG A 2 -3.79 11.52 39.65
CA ARG A 2 -4.93 11.35 38.72
C ARG A 2 -5.73 12.64 38.50
N ALA A 3 -5.28 13.46 37.54
CA ALA A 3 -6.17 14.26 36.69
C ALA A 3 -6.73 13.32 35.60
N PRO A 4 -7.96 13.50 35.07
CA PRO A 4 -8.20 14.53 34.06
C PRO A 4 -9.65 15.08 33.97
N VAL A 5 -9.83 16.05 33.06
CA VAL A 5 -10.89 16.18 32.03
C VAL A 5 -11.39 17.62 31.90
N VAL A 6 -11.01 18.17 30.76
CA VAL A 6 -11.30 19.49 30.24
C VAL A 6 -12.74 19.53 29.71
N THR A 7 -13.48 20.47 30.27
CA THR A 7 -14.71 21.10 29.78
C THR A 7 -14.51 21.73 28.40
N GLN A 8 -15.49 21.64 27.51
CA GLN A 8 -16.09 22.77 26.76
C GLN A 8 -16.98 22.28 25.60
N GLN A 9 -18.27 22.12 25.94
CA GLN A 9 -19.40 21.89 25.05
C GLN A 9 -20.11 23.23 24.76
N TYR A 10 -19.40 24.24 24.27
CA TYR A 10 -20.01 25.54 23.99
C TYR A 10 -19.42 26.15 22.73
N LEU A 11 -20.25 26.90 22.01
CA LEU A 11 -19.98 27.57 20.73
C LEU A 11 -20.38 26.80 19.47
N ARG A 12 -21.62 26.31 19.45
CA ARG A 12 -22.40 26.26 18.21
C ARG A 12 -23.64 27.10 18.41
N ASN A 13 -23.54 28.39 18.07
CA ASN A 13 -24.59 29.19 17.45
C ASN A 13 -24.25 30.68 17.53
N LEU A 14 -24.15 31.26 16.34
CA LEU A 14 -24.69 32.55 15.89
C LEU A 14 -23.66 33.13 14.91
N PHE A 15 -24.09 33.39 13.67
CA PHE A 15 -24.00 34.71 13.04
C PHE A 15 -24.64 34.66 11.63
N PHE A 16 -25.72 35.43 11.47
CA PHE A 16 -26.15 36.21 10.29
C PHE A 16 -26.98 35.60 9.13
N SER A 17 -28.30 35.70 9.33
CA SER A 17 -29.36 36.36 8.52
C SER A 17 -29.05 37.12 7.17
N VAL A 18 -29.71 36.65 6.07
CA VAL A 18 -30.49 37.35 4.97
C VAL A 18 -29.70 38.17 3.89
N PRO A 19 -30.02 38.16 2.55
CA PRO A 19 -31.36 38.19 1.88
C PRO A 19 -31.62 37.25 0.65
N PRO A 20 -32.85 37.22 0.07
CA PRO A 20 -33.20 36.46 -1.14
C PRO A 20 -33.32 37.30 -2.44
N ALA A 21 -33.16 36.63 -3.60
CA ALA A 21 -33.64 36.90 -4.99
C ALA A 21 -32.53 36.97 -6.08
N PRO A 22 -32.81 36.84 -7.40
CA PRO A 22 -33.98 36.30 -8.11
C PRO A 22 -33.65 35.15 -9.11
N ALA A 23 -34.69 34.52 -9.66
CA ALA A 23 -34.63 33.43 -10.64
C ALA A 23 -33.86 33.77 -11.94
N THR A 24 -33.14 32.78 -12.48
CA THR A 24 -32.81 32.68 -13.91
C THR A 24 -33.36 31.37 -14.50
N PRO A 25 -33.73 31.33 -15.80
CA PRO A 25 -34.47 30.23 -16.40
C PRO A 25 -33.60 29.31 -17.29
N PHE A 26 -33.73 27.98 -17.08
CA PHE A 26 -33.50 26.82 -17.99
C PHE A 26 -32.13 26.63 -18.71
N PRO A 27 -31.84 25.46 -19.36
CA PRO A 27 -31.98 24.05 -18.94
C PRO A 27 -30.69 23.20 -19.21
N SER A 28 -30.76 21.89 -18.88
CA SER A 28 -29.94 20.79 -19.45
C SER A 28 -28.49 20.58 -18.98
N ASN A 29 -28.30 19.74 -17.96
CA ASN A 29 -27.69 18.41 -18.16
C ASN A 29 -27.85 17.57 -16.89
N ALA A 30 -28.56 16.47 -17.01
CA ALA A 30 -28.54 15.40 -16.01
C ALA A 30 -27.24 14.59 -16.17
N MET A 31 -26.76 14.05 -15.04
CA MET A 31 -25.61 13.14 -14.90
C MET A 31 -24.26 13.85 -15.12
N ILE A 32 -23.34 13.87 -14.15
CA ILE A 32 -22.67 12.68 -13.62
C ILE A 32 -22.44 12.86 -12.11
N GLU A 33 -23.12 12.01 -11.36
CA GLU A 33 -22.64 11.53 -10.07
C GLU A 33 -21.46 10.60 -10.36
N ALA A 34 -20.26 11.04 -10.02
CA ALA A 34 -19.11 10.15 -9.87
C ALA A 34 -18.50 10.51 -8.51
N ALA A 35 -18.95 9.78 -7.49
CA ALA A 35 -18.17 9.64 -6.27
C ALA A 35 -16.81 9.09 -6.69
N ASP A 36 -15.80 9.95 -6.60
CA ASP A 36 -14.38 9.64 -6.75
C ASP A 36 -13.94 8.82 -5.52
N GLU A 37 -14.51 7.63 -5.37
CA GLU A 37 -14.04 6.62 -4.42
C GLU A 37 -13.10 5.72 -5.22
N GLU A 38 -11.86 6.20 -5.38
CA GLU A 38 -10.75 5.43 -5.94
C GLU A 38 -10.75 4.01 -5.34
N PRO A 39 -10.86 2.95 -6.15
CA PRO A 39 -10.91 1.60 -5.62
C PRO A 39 -9.57 1.26 -4.95
N PHE A 40 -9.54 1.31 -3.63
CA PHE A 40 -8.41 0.79 -2.87
C PHE A 40 -8.15 -0.67 -3.30
N ASN A 41 -6.92 -0.98 -3.73
CA ASN A 41 -6.58 -2.33 -4.15
C ASN A 41 -6.60 -3.27 -2.92
N PRO A 42 -7.58 -4.19 -2.80
CA PRO A 42 -7.73 -5.03 -1.61
C PRO A 42 -6.51 -5.92 -1.35
N LEU A 43 -5.82 -6.32 -2.42
CA LEU A 43 -4.62 -7.16 -2.34
C LEU A 43 -3.44 -6.42 -1.69
N LEU A 44 -3.34 -5.11 -1.89
CA LEU A 44 -2.31 -4.28 -1.26
C LEU A 44 -2.56 -4.16 0.25
N THR A 45 -3.82 -3.98 0.64
CA THR A 45 -4.23 -3.95 2.05
C THR A 45 -3.90 -5.28 2.75
N ASP A 46 -4.18 -6.42 2.09
CA ASP A 46 -3.85 -7.75 2.62
C ASP A 46 -2.35 -7.94 2.81
N ILE A 47 -1.53 -7.47 1.85
CA ILE A 47 -0.07 -7.50 1.96
C ILE A 47 0.40 -6.67 3.14
N HIS A 48 -0.10 -5.44 3.31
CA HIS A 48 0.27 -4.59 4.44
C HIS A 48 -0.07 -5.26 5.78
N HIS A 49 -1.26 -5.84 5.91
CA HIS A 49 -1.67 -6.56 7.11
C HIS A 49 -0.73 -7.76 7.39
N HIS A 50 -0.41 -8.55 6.36
CA HIS A 50 0.54 -9.66 6.50
C HIS A 50 1.93 -9.20 6.92
N LEU A 51 2.42 -8.09 6.38
CA LEU A 51 3.74 -7.54 6.73
C LEU A 51 3.80 -7.05 8.18
N GLN A 52 2.72 -6.44 8.69
CA GLN A 52 2.61 -6.05 10.10
C GLN A 52 2.61 -7.28 11.01
N SER A 53 1.75 -8.24 10.73
CA SER A 53 1.66 -9.49 11.49
C SER A 53 3.00 -10.27 11.49
N LEU A 54 3.67 -10.32 10.35
CA LEU A 54 5.00 -10.94 10.23
C LEU A 54 6.05 -10.21 11.07
N SER A 55 6.05 -8.88 11.07
CA SER A 55 6.99 -8.07 11.85
C SER A 55 6.86 -8.35 13.36
N GLU A 56 5.62 -8.48 13.85
CA GLU A 56 5.34 -8.89 15.23
C GLU A 56 5.78 -10.33 15.50
N SER A 57 5.54 -11.26 14.57
CA SER A 57 5.95 -12.66 14.69
C SER A 57 7.47 -12.80 14.81
N ILE A 58 8.23 -12.04 14.01
CA ILE A 58 9.69 -12.06 14.00
C ILE A 58 10.28 -11.68 15.36
N ALA A 59 9.64 -10.80 16.13
CA ALA A 59 10.10 -10.40 17.47
C ALA A 59 10.17 -11.57 18.46
N HIS A 60 9.41 -12.65 18.21
CA HIS A 60 9.31 -13.81 19.09
C HIS A 60 10.24 -14.96 18.70
N VAL A 61 10.95 -14.83 17.58
CA VAL A 61 11.84 -15.85 17.03
C VAL A 61 13.01 -16.17 17.98
N GLN A 62 13.28 -17.46 18.17
CA GLN A 62 14.30 -17.95 19.11
C GLN A 62 15.65 -18.25 18.43
N ILE A 63 15.66 -18.60 17.15
CA ILE A 63 16.86 -18.98 16.39
C ILE A 63 17.14 -18.01 15.23
N LEU A 64 18.39 -17.94 14.76
CA LEU A 64 18.77 -17.10 13.61
C LEU A 64 18.43 -15.60 13.77
N LYS A 65 18.38 -15.09 15.02
CA LYS A 65 17.96 -13.72 15.36
C LYS A 65 18.65 -12.63 14.54
N GLY A 66 19.96 -12.79 14.28
CA GLY A 66 20.71 -11.83 13.45
C GLY A 66 20.19 -11.74 12.01
N LYS A 67 19.79 -12.87 11.41
CA LYS A 67 19.25 -12.92 10.04
C LYS A 67 17.83 -12.38 10.00
N TRP A 68 17.03 -12.73 11.00
CA TRP A 68 15.67 -12.22 11.13
C TRP A 68 15.63 -10.71 11.38
N SER A 69 16.60 -10.15 12.11
CA SER A 69 16.78 -8.70 12.24
C SER A 69 17.01 -8.02 10.89
N LEU A 70 17.88 -8.59 10.05
CA LEU A 70 18.12 -8.08 8.70
C LEU A 70 16.87 -8.21 7.80
N ILE A 71 16.13 -9.31 7.92
CA ILE A 71 14.82 -9.50 7.27
C ILE A 71 13.84 -8.42 7.73
N THR A 72 13.76 -8.08 9.02
CA THR A 72 12.92 -6.99 9.52
C THR A 72 13.25 -5.66 8.84
N THR A 73 14.53 -5.33 8.65
CA THR A 73 14.92 -4.10 7.93
C THR A 73 14.42 -4.11 6.48
N LYS A 74 14.50 -5.26 5.80
CA LYS A 74 13.96 -5.41 4.43
C LYS A 74 12.44 -5.31 4.41
N LEU A 75 11.74 -5.91 5.37
CA LEU A 75 10.29 -5.82 5.48
C LEU A 75 9.82 -4.38 5.69
N ILE A 76 10.49 -3.60 6.55
CA ILE A 76 10.19 -2.18 6.76
C ILE A 76 10.42 -1.39 5.46
N THR A 77 11.53 -1.65 4.78
CA THR A 77 11.83 -1.00 3.49
C THR A 77 10.73 -1.29 2.47
N LEU A 78 10.31 -2.55 2.38
CA LEU A 78 9.25 -2.99 1.48
C LEU A 78 7.90 -2.37 1.86
N GLN A 79 7.55 -2.28 3.15
CA GLN A 79 6.34 -1.59 3.62
C GLN A 79 6.32 -0.13 3.20
N ASN A 80 7.43 0.60 3.39
CA ASN A 80 7.55 2.00 2.99
C ASN A 80 7.40 2.16 1.47
N ARG A 81 8.02 1.29 0.68
CA ARG A 81 7.87 1.32 -0.78
C ARG A 81 6.44 1.03 -1.23
N LEU A 82 5.77 0.06 -0.62
CA LEU A 82 4.36 -0.21 -0.94
C LEU A 82 3.45 0.96 -0.54
N PHE A 83 3.75 1.66 0.56
CA PHE A 83 3.03 2.86 0.96
C PHE A 83 3.27 4.03 -0.01
N ASP A 84 4.52 4.29 -0.39
CA ASP A 84 4.87 5.29 -1.41
C ASP A 84 4.19 5.00 -2.75
N LEU A 85 4.01 3.71 -3.04
CA LEU A 85 3.40 3.26 -4.27
C LEU A 85 1.89 3.40 -4.28
N SER A 86 1.21 3.49 -3.12
CA SER A 86 -0.26 3.44 -2.92
C SER A 86 -1.02 3.63 -4.23
N ILE A 87 -1.10 2.52 -4.95
CA ILE A 87 -1.33 2.48 -6.39
C ILE A 87 -2.81 2.83 -6.60
N PRO A 88 -3.17 3.90 -7.35
CA PRO A 88 -4.53 4.05 -7.87
C PRO A 88 -4.88 2.76 -8.60
N ALA A 89 -6.10 2.23 -8.44
CA ALA A 89 -6.52 0.91 -8.94
C ALA A 89 -6.02 0.57 -10.36
N ALA A 90 -5.88 1.59 -11.22
CA ALA A 90 -5.34 1.55 -12.56
C ALA A 90 -3.92 0.93 -12.69
N ALA A 91 -2.99 1.11 -11.74
CA ALA A 91 -1.64 0.51 -11.89
C ALA A 91 -1.59 -0.97 -11.49
N ALA A 92 -2.67 -1.53 -10.93
CA ALA A 92 -2.87 -2.98 -10.79
C ALA A 92 -3.35 -3.65 -12.09
N GLU A 93 -3.67 -2.86 -13.12
CA GLU A 93 -4.00 -3.37 -14.46
C GLU A 93 -2.76 -3.80 -15.24
N ASN A 94 -1.56 -3.38 -14.80
CA ASN A 94 -0.32 -3.85 -15.40
C ASN A 94 -0.04 -5.31 -14.96
N PRO A 95 0.14 -6.25 -15.90
CA PRO A 95 0.36 -7.65 -15.55
C PRO A 95 1.63 -7.87 -14.73
N LEU A 96 2.67 -7.05 -14.94
CA LEU A 96 3.94 -7.16 -14.21
C LEU A 96 3.81 -6.71 -12.75
N SER A 97 3.05 -5.64 -12.50
CA SER A 97 2.80 -5.18 -11.12
C SER A 97 1.90 -6.17 -10.37
N ALA A 98 0.87 -6.71 -11.03
CA ALA A 98 -0.01 -7.73 -10.46
C ALA A 98 0.76 -9.02 -10.12
N ASP A 99 1.66 -9.49 -11.00
CA ASP A 99 2.49 -10.66 -10.75
C ASP A 99 3.49 -10.42 -9.61
N LEU A 100 4.10 -9.23 -9.54
CA LEU A 100 5.00 -8.86 -8.46
C LEU A 100 4.28 -8.85 -7.10
N LEU A 101 3.10 -8.22 -7.03
CA LEU A 101 2.31 -8.18 -5.80
C LEU A 101 1.87 -9.59 -5.35
N ARG A 102 1.50 -10.47 -6.30
CA ARG A 102 1.18 -11.87 -6.00
C ARG A 102 2.40 -12.64 -5.48
N SER A 103 3.56 -12.45 -6.10
CA SER A 103 4.84 -13.06 -5.70
C SER A 103 5.28 -12.61 -4.31
N LEU A 104 5.08 -11.32 -4.01
CA LEU A 104 5.36 -10.72 -2.72
C LEU A 104 4.43 -11.28 -1.64
N SER A 105 3.12 -11.40 -1.92
CA SER A 105 2.16 -12.04 -1.01
C SER A 105 2.55 -13.49 -0.69
N ALA A 106 2.90 -14.29 -1.70
CA ALA A 106 3.40 -15.65 -1.52
C ALA A 106 4.69 -15.70 -0.68
N THR A 107 5.59 -14.74 -0.89
CA THR A 107 6.84 -14.63 -0.12
C THR A 107 6.57 -14.25 1.34
N CYS A 108 5.61 -13.38 1.62
CA CYS A 108 5.20 -13.03 2.98
C CYS A 108 4.57 -14.23 3.70
N SER A 109 3.72 -15.01 3.02
CA SER A 109 3.13 -16.23 3.57
C SER A 109 4.20 -17.28 3.93
N ALA A 110 5.19 -17.46 3.04
CA ALA A 110 6.34 -18.32 3.30
C ALA A 110 7.19 -17.80 4.48
N ALA A 111 7.38 -16.49 4.58
CA ALA A 111 8.09 -15.86 5.70
C ALA A 111 7.39 -16.11 7.04
N SER A 112 6.06 -15.97 7.11
CA SER A 112 5.28 -16.25 8.32
C SER A 112 5.40 -17.71 8.75
N SER A 113 5.31 -18.64 7.80
CA SER A 113 5.49 -20.07 8.06
C SER A 113 6.89 -20.38 8.60
N LEU A 114 7.91 -19.74 8.02
CA LEU A 114 9.30 -19.92 8.43
C LEU A 114 9.61 -19.26 9.78
N ALA A 115 9.00 -18.11 10.06
CA ALA A 115 9.09 -17.43 11.36
C ALA A 115 8.51 -18.32 12.47
N ALA A 116 7.35 -18.94 12.23
CA ALA A 116 6.74 -19.90 13.16
C ALA A 116 7.66 -21.10 13.45
N ILE A 117 8.33 -21.64 12.44
CA ILE A 117 9.35 -22.70 12.61
C ILE A 117 10.51 -22.21 13.50
N CYS A 118 10.91 -20.94 13.37
CA CYS A 118 12.01 -20.36 14.14
C CYS A 118 11.63 -19.95 15.57
N LEU A 119 10.36 -20.07 15.98
CA LEU A 119 9.94 -19.94 17.38
C LEU A 119 10.47 -21.11 18.24
N SER A 120 10.69 -22.28 17.62
CA SER A 120 11.27 -23.43 18.29
C SER A 120 12.81 -23.39 18.23
N PRO A 121 13.54 -23.67 19.33
CA PRO A 121 14.99 -23.83 19.31
C PRO A 121 15.45 -25.03 18.48
N THR A 122 14.57 -26.00 18.23
CA THR A 122 14.83 -27.21 17.45
C THR A 122 13.87 -27.28 16.27
N PRO A 123 14.25 -26.73 15.10
CA PRO A 123 13.39 -26.75 13.92
C PRO A 123 13.27 -28.17 13.34
N PRO A 124 12.09 -28.58 12.86
CA PRO A 124 11.80 -29.97 12.45
C PRO A 124 12.61 -30.43 11.23
N GLY A 125 13.10 -29.51 10.39
CA GLY A 125 13.93 -29.81 9.22
C GLY A 125 15.44 -29.76 9.48
N GLY A 126 15.86 -29.51 10.72
CA GLY A 126 17.26 -29.28 11.08
C GLY A 126 17.73 -27.84 10.80
N LYS A 127 18.75 -27.41 11.55
CA LYS A 127 19.22 -26.02 11.55
C LYS A 127 19.75 -25.55 10.19
N LEU A 128 20.46 -26.42 9.47
CA LEU A 128 21.05 -26.07 8.16
C LEU A 128 19.98 -25.81 7.11
N LYS A 129 18.95 -26.68 7.05
CA LYS A 129 17.82 -26.48 6.15
C LYS A 129 17.10 -25.17 6.49
N THR A 130 16.75 -24.95 7.76
CA THR A 130 16.11 -23.69 8.18
C THR A 130 16.96 -22.47 7.86
N GLN A 131 18.28 -22.53 8.03
CA GLN A 131 19.17 -21.43 7.65
C GLN A 131 19.13 -21.14 6.15
N SER A 132 19.19 -22.18 5.30
CA SER A 132 19.11 -22.06 3.85
C SER A 132 17.76 -21.49 3.38
N GLU A 133 16.67 -21.88 4.02
CA GLU A 133 15.35 -21.31 3.76
C GLU A 133 15.30 -19.83 4.14
N VAL A 134 15.91 -19.44 5.27
CA VAL A 134 16.02 -18.04 5.71
C VAL A 134 16.91 -17.23 4.76
N ASP A 135 18.02 -17.80 4.26
CA ASP A 135 18.87 -17.20 3.22
C ASP A 135 18.07 -16.95 1.93
N SER A 136 17.34 -17.97 1.49
CA SER A 136 16.53 -17.90 0.28
C SER A 136 15.40 -16.88 0.41
N LEU A 137 14.77 -16.81 1.58
CA LEU A 137 13.77 -15.79 1.89
C LEU A 137 14.36 -14.39 1.85
N PHE A 138 15.53 -14.18 2.46
CA PHE A 138 16.21 -12.89 2.43
C PHE A 138 16.51 -12.43 1.00
N ALA A 139 17.05 -13.32 0.16
CA ALA A 139 17.33 -13.02 -1.24
C ALA A 139 16.05 -12.69 -2.03
N LYS A 140 14.94 -13.40 -1.79
CA LYS A 140 13.65 -13.10 -2.42
C LYS A 140 13.09 -11.73 -2.02
N LEU A 141 13.17 -11.38 -0.74
CA LEU A 141 12.74 -10.06 -0.27
C LEU A 141 13.58 -8.94 -0.89
N ASP A 142 14.88 -9.16 -1.03
CA ASP A 142 15.76 -8.20 -1.70
C ASP A 142 15.42 -8.04 -3.19
N ALA A 143 15.16 -9.15 -3.90
CA ALA A 143 14.70 -9.11 -5.28
C ALA A 143 13.39 -8.32 -5.43
N HIS A 144 12.39 -8.57 -4.57
CA HIS A 144 11.12 -7.81 -4.61
C HIS A 144 11.32 -6.31 -4.41
N ILE A 145 12.21 -5.91 -3.51
CA ILE A 145 12.50 -4.48 -3.28
C ILE A 145 13.14 -3.86 -4.53
N ASN A 146 14.09 -4.56 -5.17
CA ASN A 146 14.70 -4.09 -6.40
C ASN A 146 13.70 -4.02 -7.56
N ASP A 147 12.82 -5.03 -7.69
CA ASP A 147 11.79 -5.06 -8.72
C ASP A 147 10.78 -3.91 -8.56
N LEU A 148 10.35 -3.63 -7.32
CA LEU A 148 9.53 -2.47 -7.00
C LEU A 148 10.23 -1.15 -7.37
N GLU A 149 11.53 -1.05 -7.09
CA GLU A 149 12.32 0.14 -7.44
C GLU A 149 12.45 0.31 -8.97
N VAL A 150 12.63 -0.77 -9.71
CA VAL A 150 12.69 -0.76 -11.18
C VAL A 150 11.34 -0.35 -11.76
N LEU A 151 10.23 -0.92 -11.28
CA LEU A 151 8.88 -0.53 -11.72
C LEU A 151 8.58 0.94 -11.41
N PHE A 152 9.03 1.44 -10.26
CA PHE A 152 8.89 2.84 -9.91
C PHE A 152 9.69 3.75 -10.86
N LYS A 153 10.97 3.44 -11.10
CA LYS A 153 11.85 4.25 -11.97
C LYS A 153 11.47 4.21 -13.44
N SER A 154 10.87 3.13 -13.90
CA SER A 154 10.46 2.97 -15.30
C SER A 154 9.15 3.67 -15.63
N GLY A 155 8.44 4.23 -14.63
CA GLY A 155 7.21 4.99 -14.86
C GLY A 155 6.00 4.13 -15.24
N VAL A 156 6.12 2.80 -15.26
CA VAL A 156 5.01 1.86 -15.54
C VAL A 156 3.85 2.02 -14.54
N LEU A 157 4.13 2.58 -13.36
CA LEU A 157 3.14 2.86 -12.32
C LEU A 157 2.64 4.32 -12.33
N SER A 158 3.23 5.21 -13.15
CA SER A 158 2.89 6.63 -13.24
C SER A 158 2.13 7.02 -14.52
N GLU A 159 2.09 6.16 -15.54
CA GLU A 159 1.45 6.46 -16.82
C GLU A 159 -0.05 6.09 -16.83
N ASN A 160 -0.88 6.79 -16.05
CA ASN A 160 -2.32 6.92 -16.40
C ASN A 160 -2.99 8.22 -15.94
N ALA A 161 -2.22 9.22 -15.46
CA ALA A 161 -2.75 10.57 -15.25
C ALA A 161 -2.70 11.44 -16.52
N ALA A 162 -2.43 10.86 -17.69
CA ALA A 162 -2.50 11.56 -18.97
C ALA A 162 -3.92 11.42 -19.54
N VAL A 163 -4.82 12.26 -19.03
CA VAL A 163 -6.07 12.60 -19.71
C VAL A 163 -5.73 12.93 -21.17
N PRO A 164 -6.30 12.26 -22.19
CA PRO A 164 -6.10 12.69 -23.57
C PRO A 164 -6.73 14.07 -23.70
N LEU A 165 -5.90 15.11 -23.73
CA LEU A 165 -6.32 16.44 -24.14
C LEU A 165 -6.93 16.28 -25.54
N PRO A 166 -8.22 16.62 -25.77
CA PRO A 166 -8.74 16.64 -27.11
C PRO A 166 -7.93 17.67 -27.88
N ALA A 167 -7.13 17.20 -28.84
CA ALA A 167 -6.43 18.06 -29.77
C ALA A 167 -7.47 18.95 -30.45
N ILE A 168 -7.56 20.22 -30.01
CA ILE A 168 -8.24 21.26 -30.76
C ILE A 168 -7.39 21.48 -32.01
N VAL A 169 -7.69 20.69 -33.04
CA VAL A 169 -7.54 21.15 -34.42
C VAL A 169 -8.55 22.28 -34.58
N SER A 170 -8.06 23.51 -34.62
CA SER A 170 -8.80 24.62 -35.20
C SER A 170 -7.93 25.31 -36.23
N SER A 171 -7.97 24.68 -37.40
CA SER A 171 -8.10 25.27 -38.74
C SER A 171 -7.56 26.69 -38.94
N SER A 172 -6.42 26.73 -39.62
CA SER A 172 -5.93 27.86 -40.39
C SER A 172 -7.03 28.35 -41.35
N ARG A 173 -7.51 29.58 -41.13
CA ARG A 173 -8.44 30.24 -42.05
C ARG A 173 -7.63 31.21 -42.93
N ARG A 174 -7.55 30.86 -44.20
CA ARG A 174 -6.99 31.64 -45.31
C ARG A 174 -7.92 32.80 -45.67
#